data_AF-A0A7G3ZBK1-F1
#
_entry.id   AF-A0A7G3ZBK1-F1
#
_cell.length_a   1.000
_cell.length_b   1.000
_cell.length_c   1.000
_cell.angle_alpha   90.00
_cell.angle_beta   90.00
_cell.angle_gamma   90.00
#
_symmetry.space_group_name_H-M   'P 1'
#
loop_
_entity.id
_entity.type
_entity.pdbx_description
1 polymer ?
#
loop_
_entity_poly.entity_id
_entity_poly.type
_entity_poly.pdbx_seq_one_letter_code
_entity_poly.pdbx_strand_id
1 'polypeptide(L)'
;MAYPDPAFYSFQLQEEDDFKPNHFAQFGSVSAASNGFNTASQVMEDGGLQPIRVEEKESNDSDTEVTPPVVVVEVDSKPAKKINAVRSVDILEYLINSLAGKDKLTKILKYTLDLLRLLVSNSRAGITKWDPSVLTYYRKVLRDLNYKMVLKHPVTISKILLVAVFQNFESKANFVAQQLSTYRYILRFGGTPFRVLKMLQKIRDSEWDSVSLQKIWMNESSLREFLDLYYGICDEMVLLHRLKVWSHDGLYNWFSRHEVLSWQYDILLSLKDSWLKLETIQKKIIESNIRLQVRTKAMKLSTNLQGAPGYTSPIRKQLMNDLNGGSEWNGTELEMKQKICQLKREKLITYLDLVRLSFDCLANSTDVFNLKTPPGTYAALSLCSGVTGLAKLWINAREQLSKPSEL
;
A
#
# COMPACT_ATOMS: atom_id res chain seq x y z
N MET A 1 15.55 63.38 -24.64
CA MET A 1 14.12 63.75 -24.81
C MET A 1 13.52 62.74 -25.76
N ALA A 2 12.52 61.92 -25.47
CA ALA A 2 11.78 61.60 -24.26
C ALA A 2 11.16 60.19 -24.51
N TYR A 3 11.29 59.28 -23.55
CA TYR A 3 10.31 58.20 -23.34
C TYR A 3 9.05 58.82 -22.74
N PRO A 4 7.82 58.29 -22.94
CA PRO A 4 7.34 57.02 -22.37
C PRO A 4 6.37 56.27 -23.34
N ASP A 5 5.69 55.14 -23.09
CA ASP A 5 5.42 54.27 -21.96
C ASP A 5 4.92 52.91 -22.53
N PRO A 6 5.02 51.77 -21.81
CA PRO A 6 4.55 50.46 -22.26
C PRO A 6 3.22 50.09 -21.61
N ALA A 7 2.17 49.83 -22.40
CA ALA A 7 0.98 49.12 -21.90
C ALA A 7 0.18 48.55 -23.07
N PHE A 8 -0.16 47.26 -22.98
CA PHE A 8 -1.47 46.64 -23.24
C PHE A 8 -1.28 45.17 -23.59
N TYR A 9 -1.08 44.33 -22.57
CA TYR A 9 -1.45 42.92 -22.67
C TYR A 9 -2.97 42.83 -22.57
N SER A 10 -3.63 42.67 -23.71
CA SER A 10 -5.04 42.30 -23.80
C SER A 10 -5.18 40.84 -23.38
N PHE A 11 -5.70 40.62 -22.17
CA PHE A 11 -6.20 39.32 -21.73
C PHE A 11 -7.52 39.07 -22.47
N GLN A 12 -7.50 38.29 -23.55
CA GLN A 12 -8.70 37.75 -24.16
C GLN A 12 -9.28 36.70 -23.21
N LEU A 13 -10.44 37.04 -22.63
CA LEU A 13 -11.43 36.08 -22.18
C LEU A 13 -11.87 35.30 -23.42
N GLN A 14 -11.57 34.00 -23.46
CA GLN A 14 -12.22 33.11 -24.42
C GLN A 14 -13.19 32.22 -23.67
N GLU A 15 -14.42 32.33 -24.12
CA GLU A 15 -15.67 31.80 -23.60
C GLU A 15 -15.64 30.27 -23.47
N GLU A 16 -16.33 29.79 -22.43
CA GLU A 16 -16.97 28.48 -22.43
C GLU A 16 -17.91 28.42 -23.64
N ASP A 17 -17.73 27.45 -24.55
CA ASP A 17 -18.80 26.58 -25.01
C ASP A 17 -18.32 25.54 -26.04
N ASP A 18 -19.05 24.42 -26.08
CA ASP A 18 -19.13 23.41 -27.13
C ASP A 18 -17.98 22.39 -27.31
N PHE A 19 -17.91 21.45 -26.36
CA PHE A 19 -17.37 20.12 -26.64
C PHE A 19 -18.40 19.30 -27.45
N LYS A 20 -18.42 19.46 -28.78
CA LYS A 20 -19.18 18.59 -29.68
C LYS A 20 -18.51 17.22 -29.85
N PRO A 21 -19.30 16.13 -29.87
CA PRO A 21 -18.80 14.77 -30.05
C PRO A 21 -18.71 14.42 -31.54
N ASN A 22 -17.62 13.79 -31.98
CA ASN A 22 -17.57 13.07 -33.25
C ASN A 22 -17.16 11.62 -32.94
N HIS A 23 -18.13 10.70 -33.02
CA HIS A 23 -18.31 9.81 -34.18
C HIS A 23 -17.15 8.82 -34.37
N PHE A 24 -17.25 7.67 -33.70
CA PHE A 24 -17.08 6.39 -34.38
C PHE A 24 -18.13 5.41 -33.86
N ALA A 25 -18.96 4.96 -34.80
CA ALA A 25 -20.00 3.98 -34.61
C ALA A 25 -19.43 2.56 -34.68
N GLN A 26 -20.18 1.64 -34.09
CA GLN A 26 -20.35 0.24 -34.52
C GLN A 26 -19.10 -0.64 -34.62
N PHE A 27 -18.85 -1.42 -33.58
CA PHE A 27 -18.79 -2.88 -33.64
C PHE A 27 -19.37 -3.36 -32.30
N GLY A 28 -20.44 -4.14 -32.24
CA GLY A 28 -20.64 -5.39 -32.95
C GLY A 28 -20.65 -6.47 -31.89
N SER A 29 -21.81 -6.64 -31.25
CA SER A 29 -22.14 -7.72 -30.32
C SER A 29 -21.88 -9.08 -30.94
N VAL A 30 -21.01 -9.89 -30.34
CA VAL A 30 -21.01 -11.35 -30.52
C VAL A 30 -20.59 -12.00 -29.20
N SER A 31 -21.55 -12.55 -28.46
CA SER A 31 -21.29 -13.73 -27.65
C SER A 31 -22.62 -14.46 -27.41
N ALA A 32 -22.85 -15.47 -28.23
CA ALA A 32 -23.88 -16.49 -28.08
C ALA A 32 -23.21 -17.86 -28.29
N ALA A 33 -23.82 -18.89 -27.70
CA ALA A 33 -23.40 -20.31 -27.56
C ALA A 33 -22.46 -20.56 -26.37
N SER A 34 -22.93 -21.12 -25.24
CA SER A 34 -23.40 -22.51 -24.98
C SER A 34 -22.24 -23.52 -25.11
N ASN A 35 -21.97 -24.51 -24.25
CA ASN A 35 -22.70 -25.36 -23.30
C ASN A 35 -21.77 -25.59 -22.08
N GLY A 36 -22.18 -25.87 -20.84
CA GLY A 36 -23.21 -26.79 -20.37
C GLY A 36 -22.57 -28.12 -19.94
N PHE A 37 -22.38 -28.36 -18.63
CA PHE A 37 -22.73 -29.65 -18.00
C PHE A 37 -22.72 -29.58 -16.46
N ASN A 38 -23.78 -30.16 -15.91
CA ASN A 38 -24.18 -30.24 -14.50
C ASN A 38 -23.27 -31.13 -13.64
N THR A 39 -23.28 -30.92 -12.32
CA THR A 39 -23.94 -31.87 -11.39
C THR A 39 -24.01 -31.31 -9.96
N ALA A 40 -25.18 -31.51 -9.38
CA ALA A 40 -25.57 -31.11 -8.04
C ALA A 40 -25.18 -32.15 -6.99
N SER A 41 -25.03 -31.73 -5.75
CA SER A 41 -25.54 -32.47 -4.58
C SER A 41 -25.69 -31.54 -3.38
N GLN A 42 -26.95 -31.38 -2.97
CA GLN A 42 -27.36 -30.90 -1.65
C GLN A 42 -27.32 -32.08 -0.67
N VAL A 43 -26.86 -31.84 0.56
CA VAL A 43 -27.28 -32.61 1.75
C VAL A 43 -27.45 -31.62 2.91
N MET A 44 -28.59 -31.76 3.59
CA MET A 44 -29.10 -30.99 4.73
C MET A 44 -28.49 -31.41 6.08
N GLU A 45 -28.56 -30.44 7.02
CA GLU A 45 -28.82 -30.54 8.48
C GLU A 45 -28.02 -31.53 9.34
N ASP A 46 -27.41 -31.06 10.45
CA ASP A 46 -28.07 -30.88 11.75
C ASP A 46 -27.03 -30.56 12.86
N GLY A 47 -27.47 -30.00 13.99
CA GLY A 47 -26.76 -30.09 15.27
C GLY A 47 -26.09 -28.82 15.82
N GLY A 48 -26.90 -27.91 16.38
CA GLY A 48 -26.44 -26.85 17.27
C GLY A 48 -25.97 -27.40 18.63
N LEU A 49 -24.89 -26.81 19.17
CA LEU A 49 -24.44 -27.01 20.55
C LEU A 49 -24.41 -25.66 21.26
N GLN A 50 -25.17 -25.57 22.35
CA GLN A 50 -25.25 -24.43 23.26
C GLN A 50 -23.98 -24.31 24.13
N PRO A 51 -23.64 -23.11 24.62
CA PRO A 51 -22.48 -22.89 25.48
C PRO A 51 -22.77 -23.26 26.95
N ILE A 52 -21.85 -23.98 27.58
CA ILE A 52 -21.86 -24.30 29.01
C ILE A 52 -21.48 -23.05 29.81
N ARG A 53 -22.39 -22.65 30.69
CA ARG A 53 -22.26 -21.67 31.77
C ARG A 53 -21.46 -22.30 32.92
N VAL A 54 -20.39 -21.65 33.38
CA VAL A 54 -19.70 -22.01 34.63
C VAL A 54 -20.05 -20.96 35.67
N GLU A 55 -20.72 -21.40 36.71
CA GLU A 55 -21.05 -20.62 37.91
C GLU A 55 -19.80 -20.40 38.76
N GLU A 56 -19.72 -19.19 39.32
CA GLU A 56 -18.81 -18.79 40.39
C GLU A 56 -19.17 -19.54 41.67
N LYS A 57 -18.14 -19.99 42.40
CA LYS A 57 -18.30 -20.36 43.81
C LYS A 57 -17.14 -19.78 44.61
N GLU A 58 -17.45 -18.72 45.33
CA GLU A 58 -16.65 -18.18 46.43
C GLU A 58 -16.72 -19.13 47.64
N SER A 59 -15.59 -19.28 48.33
CA SER A 59 -15.57 -19.60 49.76
C SER A 59 -14.27 -19.12 50.40
N ASN A 60 -14.42 -18.14 51.29
CA ASN A 60 -13.45 -17.64 52.27
C ASN A 60 -13.03 -18.76 53.25
N ASP A 61 -11.76 -18.84 53.66
CA ASP A 61 -11.19 -18.07 54.80
C ASP A 61 -10.04 -18.81 55.54
N SER A 62 -9.12 -17.98 56.05
CA SER A 62 -8.23 -18.13 57.21
C SER A 62 -7.05 -19.13 57.24
N ASP A 63 -5.85 -18.53 57.17
CA ASP A 63 -4.70 -18.60 58.10
C ASP A 63 -4.31 -19.92 58.78
N THR A 64 -3.07 -20.36 58.56
CA THR A 64 -2.05 -20.56 59.62
C THR A 64 -0.64 -20.65 59.00
N GLU A 65 0.27 -19.81 59.50
CA GLU A 65 1.72 -19.80 59.25
C GLU A 65 2.41 -21.12 59.59
N VAL A 66 3.26 -21.63 58.68
CA VAL A 66 4.48 -22.40 59.04
C VAL A 66 5.56 -22.16 57.97
N THR A 67 6.61 -21.39 58.30
CA THR A 67 7.93 -21.38 57.62
C THR A 67 8.69 -22.68 57.91
N PRO A 68 9.43 -23.28 56.95
CA PRO A 68 10.86 -22.97 56.76
C PRO A 68 11.39 -23.33 55.33
N PRO A 69 12.71 -23.45 55.09
CA PRO A 69 13.80 -22.49 55.24
C PRO A 69 14.30 -21.97 53.86
N VAL A 70 15.07 -20.89 53.93
CA VAL A 70 15.80 -20.26 52.83
C VAL A 70 16.73 -21.25 52.13
N VAL A 71 16.41 -21.60 50.88
CA VAL A 71 17.37 -22.13 49.91
C VAL A 71 17.69 -21.01 48.95
N VAL A 72 18.90 -20.44 49.12
CA VAL A 72 19.50 -19.53 48.15
C VAL A 72 19.76 -20.32 46.88
N VAL A 73 18.81 -20.29 45.94
CA VAL A 73 19.05 -20.66 44.56
C VAL A 73 19.59 -19.40 43.90
N GLU A 74 20.90 -19.37 43.66
CA GLU A 74 21.50 -18.46 42.68
C GLU A 74 20.86 -18.78 41.33
N VAL A 75 19.80 -18.03 41.00
CA VAL A 75 19.24 -18.01 39.66
C VAL A 75 20.25 -17.26 38.82
N ASP A 76 21.07 -18.04 38.12
CA ASP A 76 21.99 -17.64 37.07
C ASP A 76 21.20 -16.83 36.02
N SER A 77 21.14 -15.51 36.23
CA SER A 77 20.36 -14.58 35.45
C SER A 77 21.08 -14.36 34.12
N LYS A 78 20.84 -15.26 33.17
CA LYS A 78 21.13 -14.99 31.75
C LYS A 78 20.59 -13.60 31.41
N PRO A 79 21.42 -12.69 30.85
CA PRO A 79 21.01 -11.31 30.66
C PRO A 79 19.81 -11.27 29.74
N ALA A 80 18.68 -10.79 30.27
CA ALA A 80 17.50 -10.48 29.50
C ALA A 80 17.93 -9.58 28.34
N LYS A 81 17.81 -10.11 27.12
CA LYS A 81 18.08 -9.40 25.87
C LYS A 81 17.30 -8.10 25.90
N LYS A 82 17.97 -6.96 26.14
CA LYS A 82 17.34 -5.63 26.11
C LYS A 82 16.71 -5.45 24.75
N ILE A 83 15.38 -5.52 24.69
CA ILE A 83 14.63 -5.16 23.50
C ILE A 83 14.83 -3.65 23.37
N ASN A 84 15.67 -3.23 22.42
CA ASN A 84 15.85 -1.82 22.12
C ASN A 84 14.48 -1.23 21.76
N ALA A 85 13.97 -0.35 22.62
CA ALA A 85 12.74 0.38 22.35
C ALA A 85 13.01 1.34 21.19
N VAL A 86 12.69 0.90 19.97
CA VAL A 86 12.85 1.70 18.75
C VAL A 86 11.96 2.94 18.85
N ARG A 87 12.55 4.13 18.81
CA ARG A 87 11.76 5.38 18.83
C ARG A 87 11.10 5.58 17.47
N SER A 88 9.89 6.14 17.46
CA SER A 88 9.17 6.43 16.22
C SER A 88 9.91 7.43 15.32
N VAL A 89 10.73 8.31 15.91
CA VAL A 89 11.57 9.27 15.19
C VAL A 89 12.65 8.55 14.38
N ASP A 90 13.31 7.53 14.95
CA ASP A 90 14.35 6.75 14.26
C ASP A 90 13.75 5.99 13.06
N ILE A 91 12.51 5.49 13.18
CA ILE A 91 11.78 4.88 12.07
C ILE A 91 11.51 5.91 10.97
N LEU A 92 11.07 7.11 11.35
CA LEU A 92 10.79 8.17 10.39
C LEU A 92 12.07 8.61 9.66
N GLU A 93 13.18 8.78 10.38
CA GLU A 93 14.49 9.09 9.82
C GLU A 93 14.93 8.01 8.82
N TYR A 94 14.82 6.74 9.21
CA TYR A 94 15.12 5.61 8.32
C TYR A 94 14.29 5.64 7.04
N LEU A 95 12.99 5.93 7.14
CA LEU A 95 12.12 6.03 5.97
C LEU A 95 12.46 7.23 5.08
N ILE A 96 12.76 8.40 5.67
CA ILE A 96 13.16 9.60 4.91
C ILE A 96 14.48 9.37 4.18
N ASN A 97 15.40 8.61 4.77
CA ASN A 97 16.69 8.29 4.15
C ASN A 97 16.58 7.21 3.07
N SER A 98 15.52 6.39 3.09
CA SER A 98 15.25 5.38 2.06
C SER A 98 14.63 5.97 0.79
N LEU A 99 15.11 5.55 -0.38
CA LEU A 99 14.52 5.91 -1.68
C LEU A 99 13.02 5.57 -1.75
N ALA A 100 12.64 4.39 -1.24
CA ALA A 100 11.26 3.94 -1.24
C ALA A 100 10.37 4.80 -0.32
N GLY A 101 10.89 5.22 0.83
CA GLY A 101 10.17 6.12 1.73
C GLY A 101 9.97 7.51 1.13
N LYS A 102 11.00 8.06 0.47
CA LYS A 102 10.90 9.35 -0.27
C LYS A 102 9.82 9.31 -1.35
N ASP A 103 9.74 8.25 -2.17
CA ASP A 103 8.67 8.12 -3.18
C ASP A 103 7.28 8.06 -2.53
N LYS A 104 7.09 7.26 -1.47
CA LYS A 104 5.79 7.14 -0.80
C LYS A 104 5.35 8.43 -0.11
N LEU A 105 6.27 9.12 0.60
CA LEU A 105 5.98 10.41 1.21
C LEU A 105 5.63 11.46 0.15
N THR A 106 6.36 11.48 -0.96
CA THR A 106 6.06 12.39 -2.07
C THR A 106 4.71 12.07 -2.70
N LYS A 107 4.37 10.78 -2.86
CA LYS A 107 3.05 10.35 -3.34
C LYS A 107 1.93 10.87 -2.43
N ILE A 108 2.07 10.67 -1.12
CA ILE A 108 1.10 11.15 -0.12
C ILE A 108 0.98 12.67 -0.21
N LEU A 109 2.08 13.41 -0.16
CA LEU A 109 2.09 14.87 -0.19
C LEU A 109 1.42 15.42 -1.46
N LYS A 110 1.75 14.85 -2.63
CA LYS A 110 1.13 15.22 -3.91
C LYS A 110 -0.39 15.08 -3.84
N TYR A 111 -0.89 13.90 -3.49
CA TYR A 111 -2.34 13.65 -3.53
C TYR A 111 -3.10 14.33 -2.39
N THR A 112 -2.47 14.58 -1.25
CA THR A 112 -3.02 15.46 -0.22
C THR A 112 -3.17 16.89 -0.75
N LEU A 113 -2.16 17.43 -1.46
CA LEU A 113 -2.25 18.74 -2.08
C LEU A 113 -3.32 18.80 -3.17
N ASP A 114 -3.46 17.75 -3.99
CA ASP A 114 -4.51 17.68 -5.02
C ASP A 114 -5.92 17.69 -4.41
N LEU A 115 -6.13 16.97 -3.29
CA LEU A 115 -7.40 16.99 -2.56
C LEU A 115 -7.65 18.33 -1.87
N LEU A 116 -6.65 18.91 -1.21
CA LEU A 116 -6.76 20.25 -0.63
C LEU A 116 -7.09 21.30 -1.69
N ARG A 117 -6.45 21.21 -2.86
CA ARG A 117 -6.74 22.08 -4.01
C ARG A 117 -8.19 21.93 -4.45
N LEU A 118 -8.70 20.69 -4.55
CA LEU A 118 -10.09 20.44 -4.90
C LEU A 118 -11.05 21.03 -3.87
N LEU A 119 -10.78 20.85 -2.58
CA LEU A 119 -11.59 21.43 -1.49
C LEU A 119 -11.58 22.96 -1.53
N VAL A 120 -10.43 23.57 -1.76
CA VAL A 120 -10.28 25.03 -1.90
C VAL A 120 -10.99 25.54 -3.15
N SER A 121 -10.89 24.82 -4.27
CA SER A 121 -11.57 25.16 -5.52
C SER A 121 -13.10 25.10 -5.35
N ASN A 122 -13.61 24.04 -4.72
CA ASN A 122 -15.03 23.90 -4.40
C ASN A 122 -15.51 24.99 -3.44
N SER A 123 -14.70 25.33 -2.44
CA SER A 123 -14.98 26.41 -1.48
C SER A 123 -15.01 27.78 -2.18
N ARG A 124 -14.06 28.05 -3.09
CA ARG A 124 -14.07 29.25 -3.94
C ARG A 124 -15.29 29.30 -4.84
N ALA A 125 -15.59 28.21 -5.55
CA ALA A 125 -16.76 28.12 -6.43
C ALA A 125 -18.07 28.37 -5.66
N GLY A 126 -18.15 27.85 -4.43
CA GLY A 126 -19.21 28.19 -3.48
C GLY A 126 -19.28 29.70 -3.25
N ILE A 127 -18.21 30.32 -2.74
CA ILE A 127 -18.18 31.75 -2.42
C ILE A 127 -18.54 32.62 -3.64
N THR A 128 -18.01 32.29 -4.82
CA THR A 128 -18.29 33.00 -6.07
C THR A 128 -19.75 32.85 -6.52
N LYS A 129 -20.36 31.67 -6.36
CA LYS A 129 -21.77 31.43 -6.69
C LYS A 129 -22.71 32.20 -5.76
N TRP A 130 -22.34 32.31 -4.48
CA TRP A 130 -23.14 33.01 -3.47
C TRP A 130 -23.08 34.54 -3.59
N ASP A 131 -22.01 35.11 -4.15
CA ASP A 131 -21.86 36.56 -4.32
C ASP A 131 -21.02 36.90 -5.56
N PRO A 132 -21.64 37.00 -6.75
CA PRO A 132 -20.94 37.25 -8.01
C PRO A 132 -20.27 38.64 -8.03
N SER A 133 -20.75 39.57 -7.21
CA SER A 133 -20.20 40.91 -7.00
C SER A 133 -18.77 40.88 -6.45
N VAL A 134 -18.37 39.81 -5.74
CA VAL A 134 -17.03 39.66 -5.15
C VAL A 134 -15.95 39.65 -6.22
N LEU A 135 -16.18 39.07 -7.41
CA LEU A 135 -15.19 39.04 -8.49
C LEU A 135 -14.94 40.43 -9.11
N THR A 136 -16.01 41.20 -9.30
CA THR A 136 -15.95 42.56 -9.84
C THR A 136 -15.30 43.52 -8.84
N TYR A 137 -15.62 43.37 -7.54
CA TYR A 137 -14.99 44.14 -6.47
C TYR A 137 -13.55 43.71 -6.18
N TYR A 138 -13.22 42.42 -6.31
CA TYR A 138 -11.88 41.86 -6.08
C TYR A 138 -10.80 42.64 -6.83
N ARG A 139 -10.99 42.85 -8.14
CA ARG A 139 -9.99 43.52 -8.99
C ARG A 139 -9.84 45.02 -8.68
N LYS A 140 -10.92 45.66 -8.21
CA LYS A 140 -10.97 47.10 -7.91
C LYS A 140 -10.44 47.40 -6.51
N VAL A 141 -10.81 46.59 -5.51
CA VAL A 141 -10.41 46.74 -4.11
C VAL A 141 -8.93 46.39 -3.90
N LEU A 142 -8.39 45.36 -4.56
CA LEU A 142 -6.96 45.02 -4.47
C LEU A 142 -6.03 46.12 -5.02
N ARG A 143 -6.51 46.93 -5.96
CA ARG A 143 -5.73 48.01 -6.57
C ARG A 143 -5.72 49.27 -5.71
N ASP A 144 -6.83 49.59 -5.07
CA ASP A 144 -7.02 50.81 -4.26
C ASP A 144 -7.38 50.48 -2.79
N LEU A 145 -6.56 49.66 -2.12
CA LEU A 145 -6.76 49.27 -0.72
C LEU A 145 -6.67 50.50 0.21
N ASN A 146 -7.81 51.10 0.51
CA ASN A 146 -7.92 52.26 1.40
C ASN A 146 -8.41 51.80 2.78
N TYR A 147 -7.68 52.12 3.86
CA TYR A 147 -7.99 51.67 5.24
C TYR A 147 -9.42 52.04 5.70
N LYS A 148 -9.98 53.14 5.19
CA LYS A 148 -11.38 53.56 5.45
C LYS A 148 -12.40 52.58 4.88
N MET A 149 -12.09 51.89 3.79
CA MET A 149 -12.96 50.88 3.17
C MET A 149 -12.92 49.56 3.96
N VAL A 150 -11.74 49.21 4.51
CA VAL A 150 -11.53 48.07 5.42
C VAL A 150 -12.39 48.17 6.67
N LEU A 151 -12.49 49.36 7.28
CA LEU A 151 -13.35 49.57 8.44
C LEU A 151 -14.86 49.52 8.11
N LYS A 152 -15.28 50.00 6.93
CA LYS A 152 -16.70 50.10 6.58
C LYS A 152 -17.32 48.78 6.14
N HIS A 153 -16.54 47.88 5.53
CA HIS A 153 -17.04 46.59 5.03
C HIS A 153 -16.08 45.43 5.38
N PRO A 154 -15.92 45.08 6.67
CA PRO A 154 -14.97 44.06 7.10
C PRO A 154 -15.30 42.67 6.54
N VAL A 155 -16.58 42.34 6.43
CA VAL A 155 -17.03 41.03 5.93
C VAL A 155 -16.71 40.85 4.45
N THR A 156 -17.00 41.85 3.61
CA THR A 156 -16.73 41.80 2.16
C THR A 156 -15.24 41.73 1.87
N ILE A 157 -14.43 42.48 2.63
CA ILE A 157 -12.97 42.49 2.46
C ILE A 157 -12.35 41.18 2.95
N SER A 158 -12.84 40.61 4.05
CA SER A 158 -12.45 39.27 4.49
C SER A 158 -12.76 38.21 3.42
N LYS A 159 -13.95 38.26 2.78
CA LYS A 159 -14.28 37.37 1.65
C LYS A 159 -13.34 37.55 0.46
N ILE A 160 -13.04 38.79 0.06
CA ILE A 160 -12.10 39.10 -1.04
C ILE A 160 -10.69 38.57 -0.72
N LEU A 161 -10.21 38.80 0.51
CA LEU A 161 -8.92 38.30 0.98
C LEU A 161 -8.88 36.78 0.96
N LEU A 162 -9.93 36.13 1.43
CA LEU A 162 -10.05 34.68 1.46
C LEU A 162 -10.06 34.09 0.03
N VAL A 163 -10.78 34.71 -0.91
CA VAL A 163 -10.72 34.33 -2.34
C VAL A 163 -9.31 34.54 -2.92
N ALA A 164 -8.63 35.64 -2.59
CA ALA A 164 -7.24 35.89 -3.03
C ALA A 164 -6.28 34.82 -2.51
N VAL A 165 -6.39 34.48 -1.22
CA VAL A 165 -5.59 33.43 -0.57
C VAL A 165 -5.86 32.09 -1.22
N PHE A 166 -7.12 31.75 -1.51
CA PHE A 166 -7.50 30.51 -2.19
C PHE A 166 -6.95 30.43 -3.62
N GLN A 167 -7.00 31.51 -4.39
CA GLN A 167 -6.45 31.54 -5.74
C GLN A 167 -4.91 31.39 -5.73
N ASN A 168 -4.23 32.07 -4.80
CA ASN A 168 -2.78 31.97 -4.63
C ASN A 168 -2.37 30.57 -4.12
N PHE A 169 -3.17 29.98 -3.23
CA PHE A 169 -2.98 28.62 -2.76
C PHE A 169 -3.15 27.62 -3.90
N GLU A 170 -4.20 27.74 -4.73
CA GLU A 170 -4.44 26.83 -5.85
C GLU A 170 -3.29 26.85 -6.87
N SER A 171 -2.80 28.03 -7.26
CA SER A 171 -1.70 28.15 -8.22
C SER A 171 -0.39 27.60 -7.67
N LYS A 172 -0.06 27.92 -6.41
CA LYS A 172 1.12 27.39 -5.73
C LYS A 172 1.02 25.89 -5.50
N ALA A 173 -0.12 25.38 -5.04
CA ALA A 173 -0.35 23.96 -4.83
C ALA A 173 -0.25 23.17 -6.14
N ASN A 174 -0.80 23.70 -7.24
CA ASN A 174 -0.66 23.08 -8.57
C ASN A 174 0.80 23.01 -9.00
N PHE A 175 1.54 24.11 -8.84
CA PHE A 175 2.98 24.14 -9.13
C PHE A 175 3.73 23.09 -8.29
N VAL A 176 3.53 23.07 -6.98
CA VAL A 176 4.18 22.08 -6.09
C VAL A 176 3.79 20.64 -6.47
N ALA A 177 2.51 20.36 -6.73
CA ALA A 177 2.05 19.04 -7.13
C ALA A 177 2.70 18.56 -8.44
N GLN A 178 2.89 19.46 -9.41
CA GLN A 178 3.59 19.17 -10.65
C GLN A 178 5.08 18.90 -10.41
N GLN A 179 5.75 19.68 -9.55
CA GLN A 179 7.14 19.44 -9.17
C GLN A 179 7.31 18.11 -8.43
N LEU A 180 6.43 17.78 -7.50
CA LEU A 180 6.42 16.49 -6.79
C LEU A 180 6.20 15.32 -7.75
N SER A 181 5.34 15.49 -8.75
CA SER A 181 5.15 14.47 -9.79
C SER A 181 6.43 14.27 -10.60
N THR A 182 7.09 15.36 -11.01
CA THR A 182 8.34 15.31 -11.78
C THR A 182 9.49 14.72 -10.96
N TYR A 183 9.58 15.08 -9.67
CA TYR A 183 10.52 14.49 -8.73
C TYR A 183 10.37 12.97 -8.66
N ARG A 184 9.13 12.43 -8.65
CA ARG A 184 8.91 10.98 -8.66
C ARG A 184 9.41 10.31 -9.95
N TYR A 185 9.27 10.95 -11.11
CA TYR A 185 9.88 10.45 -12.36
C TYR A 185 11.41 10.44 -12.27
N ILE A 186 12.01 11.50 -11.72
CA ILE A 186 13.46 11.59 -11.51
C ILE A 186 13.96 10.48 -10.58
N LEU A 187 13.22 10.16 -9.50
CA LEU A 187 13.59 9.07 -8.58
C LEU A 187 13.59 7.68 -9.23
N ARG A 188 12.81 7.48 -10.30
CA ARG A 188 12.73 6.20 -11.03
C ARG A 188 13.64 6.15 -12.24
N PHE A 189 14.12 7.31 -12.70
CA PHE A 189 14.98 7.44 -13.85
C PHE A 189 16.31 6.69 -13.66
N GLY A 190 16.81 6.06 -14.73
CA GLY A 190 18.13 5.44 -14.76
C GLY A 190 18.13 3.92 -14.55
N GLY A 191 16.96 3.31 -14.32
CA GLY A 191 16.84 1.84 -14.27
C GLY A 191 16.85 1.18 -15.64
N THR A 192 16.43 1.89 -16.69
CA THR A 192 16.18 1.31 -18.02
C THR A 192 17.44 0.79 -18.72
N PRO A 193 18.59 1.50 -18.73
CA PRO A 193 19.81 0.98 -19.38
C PRO A 193 20.23 -0.39 -18.85
N PHE A 194 20.13 -0.60 -17.53
CA PHE A 194 20.46 -1.88 -16.90
C PHE A 194 19.46 -2.99 -17.28
N ARG A 195 18.17 -2.65 -17.42
CA ARG A 195 17.14 -3.61 -17.87
C ARG A 195 17.33 -4.01 -19.33
N VAL A 196 17.70 -3.06 -20.19
CA VAL A 196 18.07 -3.34 -21.59
C VAL A 196 19.26 -4.29 -21.64
N LEU A 197 20.32 -4.02 -20.87
CA LEU A 197 21.50 -4.91 -20.83
C LEU A 197 21.14 -6.32 -20.38
N LYS A 198 20.31 -6.47 -19.34
CA LYS A 198 19.82 -7.79 -18.90
C LYS A 198 19.00 -8.50 -19.96
N MET A 199 18.13 -7.78 -20.66
CA MET A 199 17.34 -8.34 -21.75
C MET A 199 18.23 -8.77 -22.93
N LEU A 200 19.24 -7.97 -23.27
CA LEU A 200 20.22 -8.31 -24.30
C LEU A 200 21.06 -9.54 -23.94
N GLN A 201 21.48 -9.65 -22.67
CA GLN A 201 22.15 -10.85 -22.17
C GLN A 201 21.24 -12.07 -22.31
N LYS A 202 19.97 -11.95 -21.92
CA LYS A 202 18.98 -13.04 -22.05
C LYS A 202 18.71 -13.44 -23.50
N ILE A 203 18.69 -12.48 -24.43
CA ILE A 203 18.59 -12.75 -25.88
C ILE A 203 19.84 -13.49 -26.36
N ARG A 204 21.04 -13.04 -25.94
CA ARG A 204 22.31 -13.68 -26.31
C ARG A 204 22.41 -15.11 -25.78
N ASP A 205 21.94 -15.34 -24.57
CA ASP A 205 21.99 -16.64 -23.89
C ASP A 205 20.81 -17.55 -24.32
N SER A 206 19.89 -17.06 -25.16
CA SER A 206 18.81 -17.86 -25.74
C SER A 206 19.30 -18.61 -26.97
N GLU A 207 19.45 -19.92 -26.85
CA GLU A 207 19.49 -20.80 -28.01
C GLU A 207 18.11 -20.80 -28.67
N TRP A 208 18.04 -20.55 -29.98
CA TRP A 208 16.80 -20.46 -30.76
C TRP A 208 16.13 -21.81 -31.03
N ASP A 209 16.16 -22.71 -30.04
CA ASP A 209 15.41 -23.95 -30.04
C ASP A 209 14.03 -23.73 -29.40
N SER A 210 13.00 -24.39 -29.93
CA SER A 210 11.60 -24.23 -29.53
C SER A 210 11.36 -24.52 -28.04
N VAL A 211 12.04 -25.54 -27.50
CA VAL A 211 11.93 -25.96 -26.09
C VAL A 211 12.63 -24.96 -25.16
N SER A 212 13.80 -24.48 -25.58
CA SER A 212 14.60 -23.47 -24.87
C SER A 212 13.87 -22.12 -24.85
N LEU A 213 13.26 -21.72 -25.96
CA LEU A 213 12.44 -20.51 -26.07
C LEU A 213 11.23 -20.55 -25.14
N GLN A 214 10.51 -21.66 -25.07
CA GLN A 214 9.37 -21.78 -24.16
C GLN A 214 9.83 -21.68 -22.69
N LYS A 215 10.93 -22.35 -22.31
CA LYS A 215 11.44 -22.31 -20.94
C LYS A 215 11.97 -20.94 -20.54
N ILE A 216 12.65 -20.25 -21.45
CA ILE A 216 13.30 -18.95 -21.19
C ILE A 216 12.31 -17.79 -21.32
N TRP A 217 11.43 -17.77 -22.33
CA TRP A 217 10.57 -16.62 -22.62
C TRP A 217 9.12 -16.80 -22.14
N MET A 218 8.56 -18.01 -22.19
CA MET A 218 7.17 -18.27 -21.77
C MET A 218 7.08 -18.59 -20.28
N ASN A 219 7.72 -17.76 -19.46
CA ASN A 219 7.61 -17.81 -18.00
C ASN A 219 7.19 -16.45 -17.44
N GLU A 220 6.62 -16.47 -16.23
CA GLU A 220 6.10 -15.27 -15.56
C GLU A 220 7.21 -14.25 -15.24
N SER A 221 8.43 -14.71 -14.96
CA SER A 221 9.59 -13.84 -14.71
C SER A 221 9.95 -13.01 -15.96
N SER A 222 9.94 -13.65 -17.12
CA SER A 222 10.25 -13.03 -18.41
C SER A 222 9.19 -12.02 -18.82
N LEU A 223 7.91 -12.33 -18.57
CA LEU A 223 6.83 -11.37 -18.79
C LEU A 223 7.00 -10.15 -17.88
N ARG A 224 7.34 -10.34 -16.60
CA ARG A 224 7.58 -9.25 -15.65
C ARG A 224 8.78 -8.39 -16.05
N GLU A 225 9.90 -9.01 -16.43
CA GLU A 225 11.08 -8.31 -16.93
C GLU A 225 10.80 -7.50 -18.20
N PHE A 226 9.99 -8.05 -19.11
CA PHE A 226 9.56 -7.34 -20.32
C PHE A 226 8.65 -6.15 -19.98
N LEU A 227 7.67 -6.33 -19.11
CA LEU A 227 6.78 -5.26 -18.65
C LEU A 227 7.56 -4.17 -17.91
N ASP A 228 8.54 -4.53 -17.07
CA ASP A 228 9.41 -3.59 -16.37
C ASP A 228 10.26 -2.78 -17.35
N LEU A 229 10.82 -3.43 -18.38
CA LEU A 229 11.58 -2.74 -19.42
C LEU A 229 10.66 -1.78 -20.19
N TYR A 230 9.50 -2.26 -20.60
CA TYR A 230 8.53 -1.48 -21.36
C TYR A 230 8.01 -0.26 -20.58
N TYR A 231 7.67 -0.46 -19.30
CA TYR A 231 7.32 0.61 -18.38
C TYR A 231 8.46 1.62 -18.23
N GLY A 232 9.69 1.15 -18.02
CA GLY A 232 10.87 2.01 -17.87
C GLY A 232 11.11 2.90 -19.10
N ILE A 233 11.00 2.35 -20.31
CA ILE A 233 11.12 3.12 -21.55
C ILE A 233 10.04 4.20 -21.62
N CYS A 234 8.78 3.87 -21.32
CA CYS A 234 7.69 4.84 -21.36
C CYS A 234 7.86 5.95 -20.31
N ASP A 235 8.20 5.59 -19.07
CA ASP A 235 8.42 6.52 -17.94
C ASP A 235 9.56 7.50 -18.24
N GLU A 236 10.68 7.02 -18.79
CA GLU A 236 11.82 7.86 -19.17
C GLU A 236 11.50 8.78 -20.36
N MET A 237 10.78 8.29 -21.38
CA MET A 237 10.36 9.12 -22.51
C MET A 237 9.40 10.24 -22.09
N VAL A 238 8.47 9.95 -21.17
CA VAL A 238 7.58 10.95 -20.55
C VAL A 238 8.38 11.99 -19.77
N LEU A 239 9.41 11.57 -19.02
CA LEU A 239 10.30 12.50 -18.31
C LEU A 239 11.08 13.39 -19.27
N LEU A 240 11.67 12.83 -20.33
CA LEU A 240 12.42 13.59 -21.34
C LEU A 240 11.55 14.66 -22.02
N HIS A 241 10.27 14.36 -22.23
CA HIS A 241 9.31 15.35 -22.74
C HIS A 241 9.08 16.48 -21.73
N ARG A 242 8.88 16.16 -20.44
CA ARG A 242 8.71 17.14 -19.36
C ARG A 242 9.94 18.04 -19.19
N LEU A 243 11.14 17.49 -19.39
CA LEU A 243 12.41 18.21 -19.37
C LEU A 243 12.71 18.98 -20.67
N LYS A 244 11.77 18.99 -21.64
CA LYS A 244 11.89 19.71 -22.91
C LYS A 244 13.06 19.24 -23.78
N VAL A 245 13.47 17.98 -23.65
CA VAL A 245 14.47 17.36 -24.55
C VAL A 245 13.87 17.12 -25.94
N TRP A 246 12.56 16.85 -25.99
CA TRP A 246 11.77 16.74 -27.21
C TRP A 246 10.35 17.30 -26.95
N SER A 247 9.56 17.58 -28.00
CA SER A 247 8.32 18.37 -27.87
C SER A 247 7.17 17.92 -28.77
N HIS A 248 7.12 16.63 -29.14
CA HIS A 248 6.07 16.13 -30.02
C HIS A 248 4.87 15.62 -29.20
N ASP A 249 3.76 16.36 -29.17
CA ASP A 249 2.59 16.06 -28.32
C ASP A 249 1.93 14.70 -28.62
N GLY A 250 1.85 14.28 -29.88
CA GLY A 250 1.21 13.00 -30.24
C GLY A 250 1.94 11.77 -29.64
N LEU A 251 3.25 11.70 -29.84
CA LEU A 251 4.14 10.73 -29.19
C LEU A 251 4.09 10.83 -27.66
N TYR A 252 4.02 12.03 -27.08
CA TYR A 252 3.90 12.18 -25.62
C TYR A 252 2.61 11.52 -25.10
N ASN A 253 1.47 11.79 -25.75
CA ASN A 253 0.20 11.17 -25.38
C ASN A 253 0.23 9.65 -25.55
N TRP A 254 0.91 9.16 -26.60
CA TRP A 254 1.12 7.74 -26.81
C TRP A 254 1.93 7.11 -25.67
N PHE A 255 3.13 7.63 -25.37
CA PHE A 255 3.96 7.12 -24.27
C PHE A 255 3.27 7.24 -22.91
N SER A 256 2.56 8.34 -22.64
CA SER A 256 1.81 8.52 -21.40
C SER A 256 0.70 7.47 -21.25
N ARG A 257 -0.03 7.14 -22.32
CA ARG A 257 -1.04 6.08 -22.28
C ARG A 257 -0.43 4.70 -22.05
N HIS A 258 0.68 4.41 -22.72
CA HIS A 258 1.37 3.13 -22.61
C HIS A 258 2.11 2.96 -21.26
N GLU A 259 2.58 4.05 -20.64
CA GLU A 259 3.06 4.08 -19.25
C GLU A 259 1.95 3.59 -18.31
N VAL A 260 0.75 4.17 -18.40
CA VAL A 260 -0.38 3.80 -17.52
C VAL A 260 -0.83 2.36 -17.78
N LEU A 261 -0.87 1.91 -19.04
CA LEU A 261 -1.22 0.53 -19.39
C LEU A 261 -0.21 -0.49 -18.84
N SER A 262 1.08 -0.24 -19.03
CA SER A 262 2.13 -1.13 -18.53
C SER A 262 2.14 -1.21 -17.01
N TRP A 263 1.93 -0.06 -16.34
CA TRP A 263 1.77 0.00 -14.90
C TRP A 263 0.53 -0.78 -14.42
N GLN A 264 -0.58 -0.75 -15.17
CA GLN A 264 -1.78 -1.53 -14.86
C GLN A 264 -1.51 -3.05 -14.95
N TYR A 265 -0.78 -3.51 -15.97
CA TYR A 265 -0.43 -4.93 -16.09
C TYR A 265 0.49 -5.39 -14.95
N ASP A 266 1.48 -4.59 -14.56
CA ASP A 266 2.34 -4.91 -13.42
C ASP A 266 1.54 -4.99 -12.10
N ILE A 267 0.56 -4.11 -11.89
CA ILE A 267 -0.32 -4.16 -10.72
C ILE A 267 -1.14 -5.45 -10.71
N LEU A 268 -1.72 -5.86 -11.84
CA LEU A 268 -2.52 -7.07 -11.92
C LEU A 268 -1.70 -8.33 -11.62
N LEU A 269 -0.50 -8.43 -12.19
CA LEU A 269 0.43 -9.52 -11.90
C LEU A 269 0.83 -9.52 -10.42
N SER A 270 1.17 -8.35 -9.87
CA SER A 270 1.55 -8.23 -8.46
C SER A 270 0.39 -8.54 -7.49
N LEU A 271 -0.86 -8.28 -7.91
CA LEU A 271 -2.06 -8.62 -7.14
C LEU A 271 -2.29 -10.14 -7.13
N LYS A 272 -2.15 -10.80 -8.28
CA LYS A 272 -2.15 -12.27 -8.39
C LYS A 272 -1.08 -12.89 -7.49
N ASP A 273 0.16 -12.40 -7.56
CA ASP A 273 1.26 -12.91 -6.74
C ASP A 273 1.00 -12.74 -5.24
N SER A 274 0.51 -11.56 -4.85
CA SER A 274 0.15 -11.26 -3.46
C SER A 274 -0.98 -12.18 -2.96
N TRP A 275 -1.94 -12.49 -3.82
CA TRP A 275 -3.04 -13.41 -3.52
C TRP A 275 -2.54 -14.85 -3.32
N LEU A 276 -1.73 -15.38 -4.25
CA LEU A 276 -1.14 -16.72 -4.14
C LEU A 276 -0.23 -16.84 -2.92
N LYS A 277 0.53 -15.78 -2.62
CA LYS A 277 1.34 -15.70 -1.40
C LYS A 277 0.47 -15.76 -0.14
N LEU A 278 -0.65 -15.05 -0.12
CA LEU A 278 -1.58 -15.05 1.00
C LEU A 278 -2.16 -16.45 1.26
N GLU A 279 -2.57 -17.15 0.22
CA GLU A 279 -3.06 -18.53 0.30
C GLU A 279 -1.99 -19.45 0.88
N THR A 280 -0.74 -19.33 0.38
CA THR A 280 0.40 -20.13 0.85
C THR A 280 0.70 -19.88 2.33
N ILE A 281 0.69 -18.62 2.77
CA ILE A 281 0.88 -18.26 4.18
C ILE A 281 -0.24 -18.84 5.04
N GLN A 282 -1.49 -18.76 4.58
CA GLN A 282 -2.64 -19.30 5.31
C GLN A 282 -2.53 -20.83 5.48
N LYS A 283 -2.14 -21.55 4.43
CA LYS A 283 -1.86 -22.99 4.50
C LYS A 283 -0.77 -23.29 5.54
N LYS A 284 0.34 -22.56 5.51
CA LYS A 284 1.44 -22.71 6.49
C LYS A 284 1.01 -22.43 7.94
N ILE A 285 0.14 -21.46 8.16
CA ILE A 285 -0.42 -21.15 9.50
C ILE A 285 -1.29 -22.31 9.98
N ILE A 286 -2.20 -22.81 9.15
CA ILE A 286 -3.07 -23.93 9.49
C ILE A 286 -2.24 -25.17 9.81
N GLU A 287 -1.28 -25.51 8.95
CA GLU A 287 -0.36 -26.64 9.15
C GLU A 287 0.42 -26.51 10.46
N SER A 288 0.97 -25.32 10.74
CA SER A 288 1.71 -25.08 11.99
C SER A 288 0.81 -25.19 13.23
N ASN A 289 -0.43 -24.71 13.16
CA ASN A 289 -1.41 -24.85 14.24
C ASN A 289 -1.81 -26.31 14.44
N ILE A 290 -2.02 -27.09 13.37
CA ILE A 290 -2.34 -28.51 13.47
C ILE A 290 -1.18 -29.26 14.13
N ARG A 291 0.06 -29.02 13.69
CA ARG A 291 1.25 -29.63 14.31
C ARG A 291 1.33 -29.32 15.81
N LEU A 292 1.06 -28.07 16.19
CA LEU A 292 1.04 -27.67 17.60
C LEU A 292 -0.10 -28.37 18.36
N GLN A 293 -1.31 -28.39 17.82
CA GLN A 293 -2.46 -29.05 18.46
C GLN A 293 -2.27 -30.56 18.60
N VAL A 294 -1.79 -31.25 17.57
CA VAL A 294 -1.49 -32.69 17.62
C VAL A 294 -0.46 -32.95 18.70
N ARG A 295 0.59 -32.13 18.77
CA ARG A 295 1.63 -32.24 19.79
C ARG A 295 1.07 -32.00 21.20
N THR A 296 0.27 -30.96 21.42
CA THR A 296 -0.38 -30.70 22.72
C THR A 296 -1.37 -31.81 23.11
N LYS A 297 -2.12 -32.38 22.16
CA LYS A 297 -3.03 -33.50 22.44
C LYS A 297 -2.27 -34.79 22.75
N ALA A 298 -1.19 -35.08 22.03
CA ALA A 298 -0.30 -36.20 22.33
C ALA A 298 0.31 -36.07 23.73
N MET A 299 0.67 -34.85 24.15
CA MET A 299 1.12 -34.57 25.52
C MET A 299 0.06 -34.92 26.56
N LYS A 300 -1.16 -34.38 26.41
CA LYS A 300 -2.26 -34.66 27.35
C LYS A 300 -2.58 -36.14 27.44
N LEU A 301 -2.52 -36.85 26.32
CA LEU A 301 -2.72 -38.30 26.29
C LEU A 301 -1.59 -39.02 27.03
N SER A 302 -0.33 -38.62 26.82
CA SER A 302 0.82 -39.21 27.49
C SER A 302 0.80 -38.97 29.01
N THR A 303 0.48 -37.75 29.46
CA THR A 303 0.33 -37.44 30.90
C THR A 303 -0.80 -38.23 31.54
N ASN A 304 -1.92 -38.40 30.84
CA ASN A 304 -3.03 -39.23 31.32
C ASN A 304 -2.65 -40.71 31.39
N LEU A 305 -1.80 -41.20 30.49
CA LEU A 305 -1.28 -42.58 30.50
C LEU A 305 -0.22 -42.81 31.57
N GLN A 306 0.55 -41.78 31.96
CA GLN A 306 1.51 -41.85 33.07
C GLN A 306 0.83 -42.18 34.42
N GLY A 307 -0.41 -41.72 34.62
CA GLY A 307 -1.21 -41.98 35.83
C GLY A 307 -1.85 -43.38 35.91
N ALA A 308 -1.79 -44.20 34.85
CA ALA A 308 -2.37 -45.55 34.84
C ALA A 308 -1.30 -46.61 35.21
N PRO A 309 -1.40 -47.26 36.39
CA PRO A 309 -0.47 -48.31 36.79
C PRO A 309 -0.73 -49.60 36.01
N GLY A 310 0.31 -50.18 35.39
CA GLY A 310 0.31 -51.61 35.05
C GLY A 310 0.65 -52.04 33.62
N TYR A 311 0.68 -51.17 32.60
CA TYR A 311 0.97 -51.63 31.22
C TYR A 311 2.00 -50.75 30.48
N THR A 312 3.21 -51.31 30.30
CA THR A 312 4.30 -50.73 29.50
C THR A 312 4.30 -51.31 28.09
N SER A 313 3.53 -50.73 27.17
CA SER A 313 3.65 -51.08 25.76
C SER A 313 4.97 -50.54 25.17
N PRO A 314 5.56 -51.17 24.13
CA PRO A 314 6.76 -50.67 23.45
C PRO A 314 6.58 -49.25 22.90
N ILE A 315 5.37 -48.96 22.40
CA ILE A 315 4.95 -47.63 21.95
C ILE A 315 4.99 -46.61 23.10
N ARG A 316 4.59 -47.00 24.32
CA ARG A 316 4.69 -46.13 25.51
C ARG A 316 6.13 -45.80 25.87
N LYS A 317 7.07 -46.74 25.70
CA LYS A 317 8.50 -46.49 25.95
C LYS A 317 9.11 -45.55 24.91
N GLN A 318 8.76 -45.73 23.63
CA GLN A 318 9.24 -44.86 22.55
C GLN A 318 8.70 -43.43 22.69
N LEU A 319 7.40 -43.28 22.99
CA LEU A 319 6.80 -41.97 23.27
C LEU A 319 7.44 -41.31 24.50
N MET A 320 7.71 -42.07 25.57
CA MET A 320 8.40 -41.54 26.75
C MET A 320 9.83 -41.10 26.47
N ASN A 321 10.56 -41.80 25.60
CA ASN A 321 11.92 -41.42 25.22
C ASN A 321 11.92 -40.12 24.40
N ASP A 322 10.96 -39.97 23.49
CA ASP A 322 10.76 -38.73 22.73
C ASP A 322 10.29 -37.56 23.62
N LEU A 323 9.67 -37.84 24.77
CA LEU A 323 9.12 -36.86 25.71
C LEU A 323 10.09 -36.44 26.83
N ASN A 324 10.99 -37.33 27.26
CA ASN A 324 11.95 -37.05 28.34
C ASN A 324 13.03 -36.01 27.96
N GLY A 325 13.10 -35.57 26.70
CA GLY A 325 13.85 -34.38 26.26
C GLY A 325 13.18 -33.04 26.65
N GLY A 326 12.66 -32.91 27.87
CA GLY A 326 11.74 -31.83 28.28
C GLY A 326 12.27 -30.39 28.12
N SER A 327 13.59 -30.17 28.14
CA SER A 327 14.21 -28.86 27.89
C SER A 327 14.23 -28.47 26.40
N GLU A 328 14.45 -29.44 25.52
CA GLU A 328 14.40 -29.30 24.05
C GLU A 328 12.95 -29.13 23.55
N TRP A 329 11.99 -29.65 24.32
CA TRP A 329 10.54 -29.52 24.07
C TRP A 329 9.98 -28.12 24.27
N ASN A 330 10.34 -27.45 25.38
CA ASN A 330 9.93 -26.06 25.59
C ASN A 330 10.55 -25.14 24.53
N GLY A 331 11.76 -25.45 24.07
CA GLY A 331 12.41 -24.76 22.94
C GLY A 331 11.63 -24.93 21.64
N THR A 332 11.30 -26.17 21.26
CA THR A 332 10.58 -26.45 20.01
C THR A 332 9.14 -25.94 19.99
N GLU A 333 8.40 -25.95 21.11
CA GLU A 333 7.07 -25.32 21.18
C GLU A 333 7.18 -23.79 21.07
N LEU A 334 8.15 -23.19 21.75
CA LEU A 334 8.40 -21.74 21.66
C LEU A 334 8.77 -21.34 20.22
N GLU A 335 9.63 -22.10 19.55
CA GLU A 335 9.99 -21.90 18.14
C GLU A 335 8.79 -22.01 17.22
N MET A 336 7.91 -23.00 17.42
CA MET A 336 6.67 -23.14 16.65
C MET A 336 5.72 -21.95 16.87
N LYS A 337 5.57 -21.48 18.12
CA LYS A 337 4.78 -20.28 18.43
C LYS A 337 5.38 -19.03 17.81
N GLN A 338 6.70 -18.88 17.85
CA GLN A 338 7.41 -17.77 17.19
C GLN A 338 7.19 -17.81 15.67
N LYS A 339 7.27 -19.00 15.05
CA LYS A 339 7.01 -19.19 13.62
C LYS A 339 5.57 -18.83 13.25
N ILE A 340 4.59 -19.21 14.05
CA ILE A 340 3.18 -18.80 13.85
C ILE A 340 3.04 -17.28 13.96
N CYS A 341 3.70 -16.65 14.93
CA CYS A 341 3.70 -15.20 15.08
C CYS A 341 4.31 -14.49 13.85
N GLN A 342 5.44 -14.99 13.36
CA GLN A 342 6.08 -14.50 12.14
C GLN A 342 5.17 -14.66 10.91
N LEU A 343 4.54 -15.82 10.73
CA LEU A 343 3.61 -16.06 9.61
C LEU A 343 2.36 -15.16 9.69
N LYS A 344 1.79 -14.94 10.89
CA LYS A 344 0.68 -14.00 11.08
C LYS A 344 1.07 -12.57 10.74
N ARG A 345 2.31 -12.18 11.04
CA ARG A 345 2.86 -10.87 10.65
C ARG A 345 3.05 -10.77 9.14
N GLU A 346 3.64 -11.79 8.52
CA GLU A 346 3.80 -11.84 7.06
C GLU A 346 2.44 -11.77 6.35
N LYS A 347 1.42 -12.44 6.91
CA LYS A 347 0.02 -12.33 6.46
C LYS A 347 -0.45 -10.88 6.50
N LEU A 348 -0.23 -10.16 7.60
CA LEU A 348 -0.62 -8.74 7.73
C LEU A 348 0.09 -7.85 6.70
N ILE A 349 1.40 -8.03 6.52
CA ILE A 349 2.19 -7.28 5.52
C ILE A 349 1.67 -7.56 4.10
N THR A 350 1.35 -8.82 3.79
CA THR A 350 0.81 -9.23 2.50
C THR A 350 -0.60 -8.66 2.28
N TYR A 351 -1.43 -8.61 3.32
CA TYR A 351 -2.76 -7.99 3.26
C TYR A 351 -2.67 -6.48 3.01
N LEU A 352 -1.77 -5.77 3.69
CA LEU A 352 -1.53 -4.34 3.43
C LEU A 352 -1.09 -4.10 1.98
N ASP A 353 -0.27 -4.99 1.42
CA ASP A 353 0.15 -4.89 0.03
C ASP A 353 -1.00 -5.15 -0.95
N LEU A 354 -1.85 -6.14 -0.66
CA LEU A 354 -3.06 -6.41 -1.45
C LEU A 354 -3.97 -5.20 -1.48
N VAL A 355 -4.28 -4.61 -0.30
CA VAL A 355 -5.12 -3.41 -0.19
C VAL A 355 -4.50 -2.23 -0.95
N ARG A 356 -3.19 -2.02 -0.81
CA ARG A 356 -2.45 -1.00 -1.57
C ARG A 356 -2.61 -1.19 -3.08
N LEU A 357 -2.38 -2.41 -3.56
CA LEU A 357 -2.47 -2.76 -4.98
C LEU A 357 -3.91 -2.66 -5.50
N SER A 358 -4.92 -2.99 -4.68
CA SER A 358 -6.32 -2.78 -5.04
C SER A 358 -6.65 -1.31 -5.24
N PHE A 359 -6.19 -0.42 -4.34
CA PHE A 359 -6.37 1.02 -4.53
C PHE A 359 -5.62 1.57 -5.75
N ASP A 360 -4.38 1.12 -5.98
CA ASP A 360 -3.62 1.49 -7.19
C ASP A 360 -4.32 1.00 -8.47
N CYS A 361 -4.84 -0.23 -8.47
CA CYS A 361 -5.59 -0.81 -9.59
C CYS A 361 -6.86 0.00 -9.90
N LEU A 362 -7.64 0.35 -8.87
CA LEU A 362 -8.84 1.16 -9.03
C LEU A 362 -8.53 2.56 -9.55
N ALA A 363 -7.48 3.20 -9.03
CA ALA A 363 -7.04 4.52 -9.49
C ALA A 363 -6.61 4.47 -10.96
N ASN A 364 -5.74 3.53 -11.36
CA ASN A 364 -5.32 3.44 -12.76
C ASN A 364 -6.45 3.02 -13.71
N SER A 365 -7.39 2.20 -13.24
CA SER A 365 -8.53 1.79 -14.06
C SER A 365 -9.37 2.98 -14.53
N THR A 366 -9.41 4.08 -13.76
CA THR A 366 -10.11 5.29 -14.22
C THR A 366 -9.46 5.87 -15.47
N ASP A 367 -8.13 5.83 -15.54
CA ASP A 367 -7.37 6.41 -16.66
C ASP A 367 -7.31 5.44 -17.85
N VAL A 368 -7.13 4.14 -17.60
CA VAL A 368 -7.05 3.10 -18.64
C VAL A 368 -8.37 2.96 -19.41
N PHE A 369 -9.48 2.90 -18.69
CA PHE A 369 -10.81 2.72 -19.29
C PHE A 369 -11.54 4.05 -19.53
N ASN A 370 -10.89 5.18 -19.26
CA ASN A 370 -11.47 6.52 -19.39
C ASN A 370 -12.84 6.63 -18.68
N LEU A 371 -12.91 6.12 -17.44
CA LEU A 371 -14.14 6.10 -16.66
C LEU A 371 -14.46 7.50 -16.16
N LYS A 372 -15.70 7.94 -16.39
CA LYS A 372 -16.22 9.19 -15.81
C LYS A 372 -16.40 9.01 -14.30
N THR A 373 -15.41 9.44 -13.53
CA THR A 373 -15.45 9.42 -12.06
C THR A 373 -15.56 10.84 -11.50
N PRO A 374 -16.14 11.01 -10.30
CA PRO A 374 -16.17 12.30 -9.63
C PRO A 374 -14.76 12.91 -9.48
N PRO A 375 -14.64 14.25 -9.56
CA PRO A 375 -13.35 14.91 -9.39
C PRO A 375 -12.77 14.56 -8.01
N GLY A 376 -11.50 14.18 -7.97
CA GLY A 376 -10.81 13.80 -6.73
C GLY A 376 -10.83 12.31 -6.40
N THR A 377 -11.65 11.47 -7.07
CA THR A 377 -11.65 10.01 -6.84
C THR A 377 -10.25 9.41 -7.04
N TYR A 378 -9.57 9.77 -8.13
CA TYR A 378 -8.20 9.33 -8.40
C TYR A 378 -7.22 9.74 -7.28
N ALA A 379 -7.29 10.98 -6.81
CA ALA A 379 -6.42 11.50 -5.75
C ALA A 379 -6.70 10.81 -4.42
N ALA A 380 -7.97 10.54 -4.09
CA ALA A 380 -8.35 9.83 -2.88
C ALA A 380 -7.85 8.37 -2.88
N LEU A 381 -8.10 7.62 -3.98
CA LEU A 381 -7.61 6.24 -4.12
C LEU A 381 -6.08 6.19 -4.08
N SER A 382 -5.42 7.11 -4.77
CA SER A 382 -3.95 7.19 -4.79
C SER A 382 -3.36 7.56 -3.41
N LEU A 383 -4.06 8.38 -2.63
CA LEU A 383 -3.68 8.72 -1.25
C LEU A 383 -3.83 7.49 -0.34
N CYS A 384 -4.95 6.77 -0.42
CA CYS A 384 -5.17 5.53 0.34
C CYS A 384 -4.08 4.49 0.05
N SER A 385 -3.71 4.31 -1.22
CA SER A 385 -2.55 3.49 -1.60
C SER A 385 -1.24 4.01 -1.03
N GLY A 386 -1.00 5.33 -1.07
CA GLY A 386 0.19 5.94 -0.47
C GLY A 386 0.32 5.65 1.02
N VAL A 387 -0.76 5.87 1.78
CA VAL A 387 -0.81 5.67 3.24
C VAL A 387 -0.64 4.21 3.62
N THR A 388 -1.34 3.29 2.94
CA THR A 388 -1.18 1.84 3.18
C THR A 388 0.22 1.34 2.83
N GLY A 389 0.82 1.86 1.76
CA GLY A 389 2.22 1.60 1.41
C GLY A 389 3.21 2.12 2.44
N LEU A 390 2.98 3.31 3.00
CA LEU A 390 3.80 3.85 4.08
C LEU A 390 3.65 3.04 5.37
N ALA A 391 2.44 2.58 5.72
CA ALA A 391 2.20 1.72 6.88
C ALA A 391 2.96 0.39 6.75
N LYS A 392 2.98 -0.22 5.56
CA LYS A 392 3.81 -1.41 5.27
C LYS A 392 5.30 -1.13 5.51
N LEU A 393 5.82 -0.03 4.96
CA LEU A 393 7.22 0.36 5.15
C LEU A 393 7.54 0.63 6.62
N TRP A 394 6.63 1.26 7.36
CA TRP A 394 6.77 1.53 8.78
C TRP A 394 6.93 0.25 9.60
N ILE A 395 6.09 -0.76 9.34
CA ILE A 395 6.15 -2.07 10.02
C ILE A 395 7.47 -2.78 9.72
N ASN A 396 7.96 -2.71 8.49
CA ASN A 396 9.22 -3.32 8.08
C ASN A 396 10.43 -2.60 8.68
N ALA A 397 10.43 -1.27 8.67
CA ALA A 397 11.48 -0.44 9.26
C ALA A 397 11.58 -0.66 10.77
N ARG A 398 10.44 -0.71 11.46
CA ARG A 398 10.38 -1.05 12.89
C ARG A 398 11.02 -2.42 13.17
N GLU A 399 10.86 -3.38 12.27
CA GLU A 399 11.48 -4.71 12.42
C GLU A 399 13.00 -4.65 12.29
N GLN A 400 13.48 -4.01 11.22
CA GLN A 400 14.91 -3.92 10.92
C GLN A 400 15.66 -3.21 12.05
N LEU A 401 15.07 -2.16 12.61
CA LEU A 401 15.64 -1.43 13.76
C LEU A 401 15.50 -2.18 15.10
N SER A 402 14.55 -3.12 15.20
CA SER A 402 14.35 -3.92 16.42
C SER A 402 15.24 -5.15 16.50
N LYS A 403 15.79 -5.60 15.37
CA LYS A 403 16.77 -6.69 15.36
C LYS A 403 18.10 -6.11 15.86
N PRO A 404 18.73 -6.71 16.89
CA PRO A 404 20.05 -6.25 17.31
C PRO A 404 20.99 -6.37 16.11
N SER A 405 21.68 -5.28 15.80
CA SER A 405 22.75 -5.27 14.80
C SER A 405 23.73 -6.37 15.19
N GLU A 406 23.78 -7.45 14.41
CA GLU A 406 24.92 -8.36 14.44
C GLU A 406 26.09 -7.60 13.80
N LEU A 407 26.81 -6.85 14.65
CA LEU A 407 28.10 -6.24 14.34
C LEU A 407 29.16 -6.90 15.20
#